data_AF-A0A0M3JI19-F1
#
_entry.id   AF-A0A0M3JI19-F1
#
_cell.length_a   1.000
_cell.length_b   1.000
_cell.length_c   1.000
_cell.angle_alpha   90.00
_cell.angle_beta   90.00
_cell.angle_gamma   90.00
#
_symmetry.space_group_name_H-M   'P 1'
#
loop_
_entity.id
_entity.type
_entity.pdbx_description
1 polymer ?
#
loop_
_entity_poly.entity_id
_entity_poly.type
_entity_poly.pdbx_seq_one_letter_code
_entity_poly.pdbx_strand_id
1 'polypeptide(L)'
;MFRKLEALYKGDISQLDAYVGGILETNGEGPGELFGAVILDQFLRLRDGDRFWFENTFNGLFTEKEIQKIRSTTLRDIIRETTLIDDNELQENVR
;
A
#
# COMPACT_ATOMS: atom_id res chain seq x y z
N MET A 1 -20.45 -7.87 20.03
CA MET A 1 -20.24 -7.06 18.81
C MET A 1 -21.02 -7.66 17.64
N PHE A 2 -20.67 -8.86 17.18
CA PHE A 2 -21.30 -9.49 16.01
C PHE A 2 -22.84 -9.62 16.06
N ARG A 3 -23.46 -9.94 17.21
CA ARG A 3 -24.94 -9.95 17.32
C ARG A 3 -25.62 -8.61 17.04
N LYS A 4 -24.96 -7.49 17.38
CA LYS A 4 -25.48 -6.14 17.09
C LYS A 4 -25.34 -5.82 15.60
N LEU A 5 -24.24 -6.26 15.00
CA LEU A 5 -23.98 -6.12 13.56
C LEU A 5 -24.98 -6.95 12.75
N GLU A 6 -25.19 -8.20 13.12
CA GLU A 6 -26.20 -9.08 12.55
C GLU A 6 -27.59 -8.45 12.64
N ALA A 7 -27.98 -7.90 13.79
CA ALA A 7 -29.26 -7.20 13.94
C ALA A 7 -29.36 -5.95 13.04
N LEU A 8 -28.27 -5.18 12.88
CA LEU A 8 -28.22 -4.01 12.00
C LEU A 8 -28.46 -4.39 10.53
N TYR A 9 -27.84 -5.48 10.08
CA TYR A 9 -28.03 -6.04 8.73
C TYR A 9 -29.21 -7.04 8.66
N LYS A 10 -30.12 -7.03 9.64
CA LYS A 10 -31.35 -7.84 9.68
C LYS A 10 -31.13 -9.36 9.53
N GLY A 11 -29.98 -9.86 9.96
CA GLY A 11 -29.58 -11.26 9.83
C GLY A 11 -29.22 -11.68 8.40
N ASP A 12 -29.12 -10.75 7.46
CA ASP A 12 -28.76 -11.02 6.06
C ASP A 12 -27.32 -10.60 5.78
N ILE A 13 -26.43 -11.57 5.65
CA ILE A 13 -25.01 -11.34 5.38
C ILE A 13 -24.77 -10.69 4.02
N SER A 14 -25.66 -10.88 3.03
CA SER A 14 -25.50 -10.28 1.70
C SER A 14 -25.62 -8.75 1.70
N GLN A 15 -26.18 -8.19 2.78
CA GLN A 15 -26.32 -6.75 2.97
C GLN A 15 -25.10 -6.12 3.67
N LEU A 16 -24.14 -6.92 4.15
CA LEU A 16 -22.96 -6.41 4.82
C LEU A 16 -22.12 -5.58 3.84
N ASP A 17 -21.89 -4.32 4.16
CA ASP A 17 -21.06 -3.44 3.34
C ASP A 17 -19.62 -3.98 3.26
N ALA A 18 -19.05 -4.01 2.04
CA ALA A 18 -17.68 -4.49 1.82
C ALA A 18 -16.64 -3.77 2.69
N TYR A 19 -16.84 -2.48 2.96
CA TYR A 19 -15.95 -1.72 3.84
C TYR A 19 -16.01 -2.21 5.29
N VAL A 20 -17.22 -2.48 5.82
CA VAL A 20 -17.41 -3.00 7.17
C VAL A 20 -16.86 -4.42 7.27
N GLY A 21 -17.14 -5.27 6.27
CA GLY A 21 -16.57 -6.61 6.17
C GLY A 21 -15.04 -6.62 6.18
N GLY A 22 -14.41 -5.81 5.31
CA GLY A 22 -12.95 -5.73 5.23
C GLY A 22 -12.29 -5.20 6.51
N ILE A 23 -12.93 -4.27 7.23
CA ILE A 23 -12.45 -3.85 8.56
C ILE A 23 -12.53 -5.01 9.56
N LEU A 24 -13.61 -5.80 9.54
CA LEU A 24 -13.79 -6.92 10.46
C LEU A 24 -12.81 -8.07 10.21
N GLU A 25 -12.30 -8.21 8.98
CA GLU A 25 -11.23 -9.16 8.64
C GLU A 25 -9.82 -8.64 9.00
N THR A 26 -9.67 -7.33 9.22
CA THR A 26 -8.38 -6.70 9.51
C THR A 26 -7.89 -7.06 10.91
N ASN A 27 -6.59 -7.30 11.04
CA ASN A 27 -5.97 -7.69 12.31
C ASN A 27 -4.72 -6.83 12.60
N GLY A 28 -4.01 -7.13 13.68
CA GLY A 28 -2.82 -6.37 14.11
C GLY A 28 -1.61 -6.43 13.15
N GLU A 29 -1.67 -7.29 12.14
CA GLU A 29 -0.58 -7.50 11.17
C GLU A 29 -0.86 -6.82 9.81
N GLY A 30 -2.08 -6.33 9.57
CA GLY A 30 -2.46 -5.67 8.34
C GLY A 30 -3.91 -5.90 7.92
N PRO A 31 -4.27 -5.51 6.68
CA PRO A 31 -5.60 -5.72 6.14
C PRO A 31 -5.95 -7.20 6.07
N GLY A 32 -7.24 -7.50 6.26
CA GLY A 32 -7.79 -8.84 6.03
C GLY A 32 -7.74 -9.27 4.56
N GLU A 33 -8.20 -10.49 4.27
CA GLU A 33 -8.11 -11.10 2.93
C GLU A 33 -8.75 -10.22 1.85
N LEU A 34 -9.96 -9.71 2.08
CA LEU A 34 -10.68 -8.88 1.10
C LEU A 34 -9.89 -7.62 0.76
N PHE A 35 -9.49 -6.85 1.77
CA PHE A 35 -8.75 -5.60 1.56
C PHE A 35 -7.34 -5.86 1.02
N GLY A 36 -6.64 -6.90 1.50
CA GLY A 36 -5.34 -7.30 0.98
C GLY A 36 -5.40 -7.61 -0.52
N ALA A 37 -6.39 -8.41 -0.94
CA ALA A 37 -6.57 -8.76 -2.35
C ALA A 37 -6.90 -7.54 -3.22
N VAL A 38 -7.87 -6.71 -2.80
CA VAL A 38 -8.31 -5.52 -3.55
C VAL A 38 -7.19 -4.48 -3.66
N ILE A 39 -6.46 -4.23 -2.57
CA ILE A 39 -5.34 -3.28 -2.57
C ILE A 39 -4.23 -3.79 -3.49
N LEU A 40 -3.81 -5.05 -3.35
CA LEU A 40 -2.76 -5.63 -4.18
C LEU A 40 -3.10 -5.58 -5.67
N ASP A 41 -4.30 -6.04 -6.04
CA ASP A 41 -4.78 -6.02 -7.42
C ASP A 41 -4.79 -4.59 -7.99
N GLN A 42 -5.26 -3.62 -7.22
CA GLN A 42 -5.23 -2.22 -7.65
C GLN A 42 -3.81 -1.69 -7.86
N PHE A 43 -2.85 -2.00 -6.97
CA PHE A 43 -1.45 -1.58 -7.13
C PHE A 43 -0.78 -2.25 -8.32
N LEU A 44 -1.06 -3.52 -8.59
CA LEU A 44 -0.57 -4.22 -9.79
C LEU A 44 -1.08 -3.54 -11.06
N ARG A 45 -2.37 -3.24 -11.16
CA ARG A 45 -2.93 -2.54 -12.32
C ARG A 45 -2.36 -1.14 -12.51
N LEU A 46 -2.12 -0.40 -11.43
CA LEU A 46 -1.50 0.93 -11.51
C LEU A 46 -0.08 0.83 -12.07
N ARG A 47 0.73 -0.10 -11.54
CA ARG A 47 2.09 -0.33 -12.00
C ARG A 47 2.14 -0.78 -13.46
N ASP A 48 1.40 -1.84 -13.78
CA ASP A 48 1.49 -2.53 -15.08
C ASP A 48 0.80 -1.73 -16.20
N GLY A 49 -0.18 -0.90 -15.84
CA GLY A 49 -0.93 -0.05 -16.78
C GLY A 49 -0.31 1.32 -17.06
N ASP A 50 0.68 1.75 -16.26
CA ASP A 50 1.29 3.07 -16.42
C ASP A 50 2.44 3.05 -17.43
N ARG A 51 2.23 3.69 -18.58
CA ARG A 51 3.26 3.86 -19.61
C ARG A 51 4.49 4.60 -19.06
N PHE A 52 4.32 5.50 -18.09
CA PHE A 52 5.39 6.28 -17.48
C PHE A 52 5.91 5.67 -16.17
N TRP A 53 5.54 4.43 -15.84
CA TRP A 53 6.15 3.71 -14.72
C TRP A 53 7.67 3.72 -14.84
N PHE A 54 8.37 4.05 -13.76
CA PHE A 54 9.81 4.33 -13.82
C PHE A 54 10.65 3.13 -14.22
N GLU A 55 10.16 1.91 -13.99
CA GLU A 55 10.85 0.66 -14.38
C GLU A 55 10.54 0.24 -15.82
N ASN A 56 9.61 0.92 -16.50
CA ASN A 56 9.27 0.62 -17.88
C ASN A 56 10.34 1.18 -18.83
N THR A 57 11.33 0.38 -19.17
CA THR A 57 12.45 0.79 -20.05
C THR A 57 12.03 1.17 -21.47
N PHE A 58 10.83 0.77 -21.93
CA PHE A 58 10.33 1.12 -23.27
C PHE A 58 9.96 2.60 -23.42
N ASN A 59 9.73 3.32 -22.32
CA ASN A 59 9.40 4.75 -22.38
C ASN A 59 10.63 5.66 -22.49
N GLY A 60 11.85 5.12 -22.31
CA GLY A 60 13.11 5.84 -22.44
C GLY A 60 13.34 6.93 -21.37
N LEU A 61 12.57 6.94 -20.27
CA LEU A 61 12.73 7.94 -19.20
C LEU A 61 14.03 7.77 -18.41
N PHE A 62 14.41 6.52 -18.13
CA PHE A 62 15.55 6.17 -17.29
C PHE A 62 16.38 5.04 -17.90
N THR A 63 17.70 5.12 -17.69
CA THR A 63 18.62 4.00 -17.94
C THR A 63 18.49 2.95 -16.84
N GLU A 64 18.96 1.72 -17.11
CA GLU A 64 18.97 0.65 -16.09
C GLU A 64 19.71 1.08 -14.82
N LYS A 65 20.82 1.82 -14.95
CA LYS A 65 21.58 2.34 -13.80
C LYS A 65 20.76 3.33 -12.96
N GLU A 66 19.97 4.18 -13.60
CA GLU A 66 19.09 5.12 -12.92
C GLU A 66 17.90 4.42 -12.25
N ILE A 67 17.34 3.39 -12.89
CA ILE A 67 16.30 2.55 -12.29
C ILE A 67 16.81 1.89 -11.01
N GLN A 68 18.03 1.33 -11.04
CA GLN A 68 18.63 0.74 -9.83
C GLN A 68 18.85 1.78 -8.72
N LYS A 69 19.25 3.01 -9.08
CA LYS A 69 19.37 4.12 -8.12
C LYS A 69 18.02 4.50 -7.51
N ILE A 70 16.96 4.57 -8.31
CA ILE A 70 15.61 4.87 -7.82
C ILE A 70 15.14 3.74 -6.89
N ARG A 71 15.34 2.47 -7.26
CA ARG A 71 15.01 1.31 -6.40
C ARG A 71 15.75 1.30 -5.07
N SER A 72 16.99 1.79 -5.03
CA SER A 72 17.76 1.89 -3.78
C SER A 72 17.38 3.09 -2.92
N THR A 73 16.59 4.04 -3.45
CA THR A 73 16.17 5.23 -2.69
C THR A 73 15.04 4.84 -1.73
N THR A 74 15.22 5.15 -0.45
CA THR A 74 14.26 4.85 0.62
C THR A 74 13.55 6.13 1.09
N LEU A 75 12.45 5.98 1.84
CA LEU A 75 11.81 7.14 2.48
C LEU A 75 12.74 7.82 3.49
N ARG A 76 13.63 7.06 4.14
CA ARG A 76 14.68 7.60 5.02
C ARG A 76 15.57 8.58 4.27
N ASP A 77 16.02 8.22 3.06
CA ASP A 77 16.83 9.11 2.22
C ASP A 77 16.10 10.42 1.95
N ILE A 78 14.81 10.34 1.57
CA ILE A 78 14.02 11.54 1.30
C ILE A 78 13.90 12.44 2.53
N ILE A 79 13.63 11.88 3.71
CA ILE A 79 13.53 12.66 4.96
C ILE A 79 14.86 13.32 5.29
N ARG A 80 15.98 12.59 5.19
CA ARG A 80 17.32 13.13 5.44
C ARG A 80 17.66 14.28 4.48
N GLU A 81 17.37 14.14 3.19
CA GLU A 81 17.71 15.17 2.20
C GLU A 81 16.80 16.41 2.27
N THR A 82 15.62 16.31 2.91
CA THR A 82 14.59 17.39 2.91
C THR A 82 14.35 18.02 4.27
N THR A 83 14.95 17.51 5.34
CA THR A 83 14.76 17.99 6.71
C THR A 83 16.10 18.23 7.40
N LEU A 84 16.06 18.72 8.65
CA LEU A 84 17.24 18.91 9.50
C LEU A 84 17.42 17.78 10.54
N ILE A 85 16.70 16.66 10.38
CA ILE A 85 16.79 15.51 11.28
C ILE A 85 18.14 14.82 11.08
N ASP A 86 18.83 14.48 12.17
CA ASP A 86 20.11 13.78 12.08
C ASP A 86 19.91 12.32 11.64
N ASP A 87 20.88 11.77 10.90
CA ASP A 87 20.81 10.40 10.39
C ASP A 87 20.68 9.35 11.52
N ASN A 88 21.25 9.65 12.70
CA ASN A 88 21.17 8.78 13.87
C ASN A 88 19.78 8.78 14.56
N GLU A 89 18.92 9.74 14.21
CA GLU A 89 17.56 9.85 14.74
C GLU A 89 16.56 9.09 13.86
N LEU A 90 16.99 8.58 12.71
CA LEU A 90 16.16 7.86 11.76
C LEU A 90 16.47 6.36 11.76
N GLN A 91 15.43 5.56 11.97
CA GLN A 91 15.49 4.13 11.73
C GLN A 91 15.75 3.82 10.24
N GLU A 92 16.45 2.72 9.98
CA GLU A 92 16.75 2.24 8.62
C GLU A 92 15.50 2.08 7.75
N ASN A 93 14.42 1.56 8.34
CA ASN A 93 13.13 1.43 7.68
C ASN A 93 12.08 2.24 8.45
N VAL A 94 11.74 3.40 7.89
CA VAL A 94 10.69 4.27 8.42
C VAL A 94 9.34 3.63 8.14
N ARG A 95 8.83 2.89 9.12
CA ARG A 95 7.46 2.35 9.16
C ARG A 95 6.49 3.32 9.82
#